data_AF-A0A498MLB4-F1
#
_entry.id   AF-A0A498MLB4-F1
#
_cell.length_a   1.000
_cell.length_b   1.000
_cell.length_c   1.000
_cell.angle_alpha   90.00
_cell.angle_beta   90.00
_cell.angle_gamma   90.00
#
_symmetry.space_group_name_H-M   'P 1'
#
loop_
_entity.id
_entity.type
_entity.pdbx_description
1 polymer ?
#
loop_
_entity_poly.entity_id
_entity_poly.type
_entity_poly.pdbx_seq_one_letter_code
_entity_poly.pdbx_strand_id
1 'polypeptide(L)'
;MSLVHSNVVLQALSTFTGATVKYLTEETKDDNKLNIFNFLPTTFVTKQALDETDSLRCFCDELFVDIDKFLDPKFDFDYTDLKDDSICKRGNEPYTRPCGWKRIAIKVLDKYPDGNAWLGTDGWRSYSVDGEWPVSYHGTGMNSAKAIIESHYIPGPGQVYGRGIYSTYDIKEATRYTRNVTCEETGKIYDVLLQNRINPKMRKVCARQEYWLIEIPAGTPPDKEREIVEMSIRPYGILFKEV
;
A
#
# COMPACT_ATOMS: atom_id res chain seq x y z
N MET A 1 22.72 0.63 9.43
CA MET A 1 22.14 -0.69 9.09
C MET A 1 20.68 -0.48 8.74
N SER A 2 20.14 -1.18 7.74
CA SER A 2 18.71 -1.11 7.39
C SER A 2 17.85 -1.55 8.59
N LEU A 3 16.71 -0.90 8.83
CA LEU A 3 15.80 -1.24 9.94
C LEU A 3 15.21 -2.65 9.80
N VAL A 4 15.02 -3.08 8.55
CA VAL A 4 14.41 -4.35 8.16
C VAL A 4 15.27 -4.99 7.06
N HIS A 5 15.40 -6.32 7.09
CA HIS A 5 16.16 -7.04 6.08
C HIS A 5 15.53 -6.87 4.69
N SER A 6 16.34 -6.67 3.65
CA SER A 6 15.85 -6.33 2.32
C SER A 6 14.96 -7.42 1.69
N ASN A 7 15.25 -8.70 1.97
CA ASN A 7 14.38 -9.81 1.56
C ASN A 7 12.98 -9.75 2.18
N VAL A 8 12.87 -9.27 3.43
CA VAL A 8 11.57 -9.07 4.10
C VAL A 8 10.79 -7.94 3.41
N VAL A 9 11.49 -6.89 2.97
CA VAL A 9 10.88 -5.82 2.17
C VAL A 9 10.36 -6.37 0.84
N LEU A 10 11.12 -7.18 0.11
CA LEU A 10 10.65 -7.79 -1.15
C LEU A 10 9.42 -8.70 -0.96
N GLN A 11 9.39 -9.50 0.10
CA GLN A 11 8.22 -10.33 0.41
C GLN A 11 7.00 -9.48 0.78
N ALA A 12 7.20 -8.37 1.50
CA ALA A 12 6.13 -7.42 1.78
C ALA A 12 5.60 -6.78 0.50
N LEU A 13 6.48 -6.30 -0.38
CA LEU A 13 6.09 -5.78 -1.71
C LEU A 13 5.29 -6.82 -2.50
N SER A 14 5.74 -8.08 -2.51
CA SER A 14 5.03 -9.19 -3.16
C SER A 14 3.64 -9.41 -2.57
N THR A 15 3.51 -9.23 -1.26
CA THR A 15 2.22 -9.34 -0.56
C THR A 15 1.26 -8.21 -0.96
N PHE A 16 1.76 -6.99 -1.16
CA PHE A 16 0.95 -5.83 -1.57
C PHE A 16 0.54 -5.87 -3.04
N THR A 17 1.38 -6.39 -3.92
CA THR A 17 1.13 -6.44 -5.37
C THR A 17 0.40 -7.71 -5.81
N GLY A 18 0.52 -8.81 -5.04
CA GLY A 18 0.08 -10.13 -5.48
C GLY A 18 1.00 -10.79 -6.52
N ALA A 19 2.12 -10.12 -6.86
CA ALA A 19 3.13 -10.55 -7.82
C ALA A 19 4.42 -10.94 -7.09
N THR A 20 5.26 -11.77 -7.71
CA THR A 20 6.58 -12.07 -7.15
C THR A 20 7.50 -10.88 -7.42
N VAL A 21 7.95 -10.19 -6.37
CA VAL A 21 8.83 -9.02 -6.50
C VAL A 21 10.29 -9.41 -6.30
N LYS A 22 11.15 -9.08 -7.27
CA LYS A 22 12.59 -9.33 -7.27
C LYS A 22 13.37 -8.02 -7.45
N TYR A 23 14.68 -8.05 -7.21
CA TYR A 23 15.54 -6.91 -7.55
C TYR A 23 15.62 -6.70 -9.05
N LEU A 24 15.65 -5.43 -9.47
CA LEU A 24 15.92 -5.06 -10.85
C LEU A 24 17.33 -5.48 -11.29
N THR A 25 17.43 -6.08 -12.46
CA THR A 25 18.69 -6.43 -13.13
C THR A 25 18.82 -5.67 -14.45
N GLU A 26 20.04 -5.58 -15.00
CA GLU A 26 20.29 -4.89 -16.29
C GLU A 26 19.49 -5.51 -17.47
N GLU A 27 19.13 -6.79 -17.37
CA GLU A 27 18.38 -7.54 -18.38
C GLU A 27 16.85 -7.38 -18.25
N THR A 28 16.38 -6.65 -17.24
CA THR A 28 14.94 -6.54 -16.97
C THR A 28 14.25 -5.63 -17.98
N LYS A 29 13.21 -6.17 -18.65
CA LYS A 29 12.32 -5.40 -19.53
C LYS A 29 11.56 -4.31 -18.76
N ASP A 30 11.38 -3.14 -19.39
CA ASP A 30 10.79 -1.96 -18.76
C ASP A 30 9.35 -2.21 -18.24
N ASP A 31 8.58 -3.02 -18.97
CA ASP A 31 7.17 -3.28 -18.68
C ASP A 31 6.92 -4.00 -17.33
N ASN A 32 7.94 -4.67 -16.76
CA ASN A 32 7.82 -5.40 -15.50
C ASN A 32 8.43 -4.65 -14.30
N LYS A 33 8.75 -3.36 -14.46
CA LYS A 33 9.36 -2.58 -13.37
C LYS A 33 8.32 -2.10 -12.37
N LEU A 34 8.55 -2.43 -11.09
CA LEU A 34 7.79 -1.89 -9.98
C LEU A 34 8.15 -0.41 -9.76
N ASN A 35 7.13 0.43 -9.66
CA ASN A 35 7.21 1.84 -9.35
C ASN A 35 6.00 2.25 -8.49
N ILE A 36 5.93 3.51 -8.07
CA ILE A 36 4.88 3.97 -7.15
C ILE A 36 3.45 3.82 -7.70
N PHE A 37 3.27 3.86 -9.02
CA PHE A 37 1.96 3.87 -9.67
C PHE A 37 1.39 2.47 -9.93
N ASN A 38 2.26 1.46 -10.04
CA ASN A 38 1.85 0.05 -10.12
C ASN A 38 2.09 -0.72 -8.79
N PHE A 39 2.64 -0.06 -7.77
CA PHE A 39 2.81 -0.62 -6.43
C PHE A 39 1.50 -0.71 -5.65
N LEU A 40 0.63 0.31 -5.76
CA LEU A 40 -0.74 0.14 -5.30
C LEU A 40 -1.41 -0.92 -6.17
N PRO A 41 -2.18 -1.85 -5.59
CA PRO A 41 -2.98 -2.79 -6.35
C PRO A 41 -4.01 -2.01 -7.17
N THR A 42 -3.62 -1.58 -8.37
CA THR A 42 -4.49 -1.01 -9.41
C THR A 42 -4.92 -2.09 -10.39
N THR A 43 -4.70 -3.36 -10.04
CA THR A 43 -5.15 -4.47 -10.84
C THR A 43 -6.64 -4.71 -10.51
N PHE A 44 -7.55 -4.22 -11.34
CA PHE A 44 -8.74 -5.01 -11.70
C PHE A 44 -8.64 -5.44 -13.18
N VAL A 45 -7.42 -5.42 -13.71
CA VAL A 45 -7.12 -5.71 -15.10
C VAL A 45 -6.99 -7.22 -15.29
N THR A 46 -8.10 -7.88 -15.61
CA THR A 46 -8.04 -9.17 -16.32
C THR A 46 -7.79 -8.90 -17.81
N LYS A 47 -6.80 -9.62 -18.34
CA LYS A 47 -6.47 -9.76 -19.77
C LYS A 47 -7.69 -9.65 -20.67
N GLN A 48 -7.75 -8.60 -21.49
CA GLN A 48 -8.44 -8.68 -22.76
C GLN A 48 -7.38 -8.77 -23.85
N ALA A 49 -7.56 -9.75 -24.73
CA ALA A 49 -6.68 -10.19 -25.82
C ALA A 49 -5.52 -11.11 -25.40
N LEU A 50 -5.79 -12.42 -25.39
CA LEU A 50 -4.99 -13.44 -26.06
C LEU A 50 -5.87 -14.68 -26.22
N ASP A 51 -5.93 -15.18 -27.44
CA ASP A 51 -6.88 -16.16 -27.96
C ASP A 51 -7.01 -17.46 -27.14
N GLU A 52 -8.21 -18.02 -27.24
CA GLU A 52 -8.57 -19.37 -26.83
C GLU A 52 -7.65 -20.39 -27.50
N THR A 53 -6.64 -20.87 -26.78
CA THR A 53 -6.16 -22.26 -26.72
C THR A 53 -4.72 -22.26 -26.21
N ASP A 54 -4.50 -22.29 -24.89
CA ASP A 54 -3.47 -23.18 -24.35
C ASP A 54 -3.57 -23.35 -22.83
N SER A 55 -3.30 -24.58 -22.44
CA SER A 55 -3.10 -25.16 -21.11
C SER A 55 -2.62 -24.23 -19.97
N LEU A 56 -3.26 -24.40 -18.80
CA LEU A 56 -2.70 -24.31 -17.44
C LEU A 56 -1.29 -23.68 -17.31
N ARG A 57 -1.20 -22.36 -17.34
CA ARG A 57 -0.11 -21.62 -16.70
C ARG A 57 -0.68 -20.49 -15.85
N CYS A 58 -0.78 -20.77 -14.55
CA CYS A 58 -0.86 -19.77 -13.49
C CYS A 58 0.41 -18.92 -13.57
N PHE A 59 0.42 -17.88 -14.40
CA PHE A 59 1.48 -16.88 -14.38
C PHE A 59 1.24 -16.00 -13.14
N CYS A 60 1.99 -16.27 -12.06
CA CYS A 60 2.30 -15.23 -11.11
C CYS A 60 3.16 -14.21 -11.86
N ASP A 61 2.64 -13.01 -12.07
CA ASP A 61 3.42 -11.95 -12.67
C ASP A 61 4.67 -11.68 -11.83
N GLU A 62 5.82 -11.51 -12.49
CA GLU A 62 7.06 -11.11 -11.83
C GLU A 62 7.24 -9.59 -12.00
N LEU A 63 7.47 -8.90 -10.90
CA LEU A 63 7.79 -7.48 -10.87
C LEU A 63 9.22 -7.28 -10.36
N PHE A 64 9.89 -6.26 -10.87
CA PHE A 64 11.29 -5.99 -10.57
C PHE A 64 11.44 -4.59 -10.00
N VAL A 65 12.05 -4.47 -8.82
CA VAL A 65 12.19 -3.20 -8.10
C VAL A 65 13.65 -2.78 -8.00
N ASP A 66 13.92 -1.53 -8.36
CA ASP A 66 15.15 -0.84 -7.99
C ASP A 66 14.93 -0.24 -6.60
N ILE A 67 15.41 -0.94 -5.56
CA ILE A 67 15.16 -0.57 -4.16
C ILE A 67 15.71 0.83 -3.84
N ASP A 68 16.84 1.24 -4.42
CA ASP A 68 17.44 2.55 -4.16
C ASP A 68 16.64 3.69 -4.80
N LYS A 69 15.93 3.40 -5.90
CA LYS A 69 15.00 4.35 -6.52
C LYS A 69 13.59 4.30 -5.92
N PHE A 70 13.20 3.18 -5.33
CA PHE A 70 11.86 2.94 -4.81
C PHE A 70 11.71 3.37 -3.35
N LEU A 71 12.73 3.15 -2.51
CA LEU A 71 12.75 3.52 -1.10
C LEU A 71 13.46 4.85 -0.87
N ASP A 72 13.19 5.45 0.30
CA ASP A 72 13.86 6.66 0.76
C ASP A 72 14.34 6.50 2.21
N PRO A 73 15.46 5.77 2.43
CA PRO A 73 15.92 5.39 3.77
C PRO A 73 16.19 6.56 4.71
N LYS A 74 16.37 7.79 4.17
CA LYS A 74 16.50 9.01 4.97
C LYS A 74 15.27 9.25 5.86
N PHE A 75 14.10 8.78 5.43
CA PHE A 75 12.84 8.93 6.15
C PHE A 75 12.39 7.64 6.85
N ASP A 76 13.22 6.60 6.89
CA ASP A 76 12.95 5.44 7.72
C ASP A 76 12.81 5.85 9.19
N PHE A 77 11.94 5.17 9.93
CA PHE A 77 11.73 5.50 11.34
C PHE A 77 11.38 4.26 12.15
N ASP A 78 12.11 4.04 13.24
CA ASP A 78 11.86 2.95 14.18
C ASP A 78 10.94 3.43 15.31
N TYR A 79 9.71 2.92 15.34
CA TYR A 79 8.76 3.17 16.42
C TYR A 79 8.71 2.04 17.46
N THR A 80 9.58 1.02 17.38
CA THR A 80 9.49 -0.21 18.19
C THR A 80 9.40 0.07 19.69
N ASP A 81 10.29 0.91 20.20
CA ASP A 81 10.34 1.27 21.63
C ASP A 81 9.61 2.59 21.94
N LEU A 82 8.95 3.19 20.95
CA LEU A 82 8.27 4.47 21.13
C LEU A 82 6.97 4.27 21.91
N LYS A 83 6.91 4.86 23.10
CA LYS A 83 5.67 5.08 23.84
C LYS A 83 5.23 6.52 23.62
N ASP A 84 4.21 6.70 22.81
CA ASP A 84 3.65 8.01 22.50
C ASP A 84 2.13 7.96 22.56
N ASP A 85 1.57 8.75 23.47
CA ASP A 85 0.14 8.99 23.68
C ASP A 85 -0.33 10.31 23.06
N SER A 86 0.56 11.01 22.32
CA SER A 86 0.23 12.26 21.63
C SER A 86 -0.91 12.07 20.64
N ILE A 87 -1.92 12.91 20.74
CA ILE A 87 -2.97 13.04 19.74
C ILE A 87 -2.38 13.71 18.51
N CYS A 88 -2.09 12.93 17.47
CA CYS A 88 -1.53 13.42 16.23
C CYS A 88 -2.59 13.57 15.15
N LYS A 89 -2.50 14.67 14.38
CA LYS A 89 -3.37 14.95 13.24
C LYS A 89 -2.59 15.16 11.96
N ARG A 90 -3.17 14.75 10.84
CA ARG A 90 -2.74 15.10 9.48
C ARG A 90 -3.98 15.39 8.65
N GLY A 91 -3.93 16.41 7.80
CA GLY A 91 -5.11 16.87 7.04
C GLY A 91 -6.33 17.15 7.93
N ASN A 92 -6.09 17.67 9.14
CA ASN A 92 -7.07 17.93 10.20
C ASN A 92 -7.78 16.70 10.80
N GLU A 93 -7.39 15.48 10.41
CA GLU A 93 -7.93 14.23 10.96
C GLU A 93 -6.97 13.57 11.95
N PRO A 94 -7.46 13.03 13.08
CA PRO A 94 -6.64 12.24 13.99
C PRO A 94 -6.28 10.88 13.38
N TYR A 95 -5.13 10.33 13.79
CA TYR A 95 -4.73 8.97 13.44
C TYR A 95 -3.90 8.34 14.55
N THR A 96 -3.92 7.01 14.64
CA THR A 96 -3.09 6.26 15.59
C THR A 96 -1.68 6.17 15.05
N ARG A 97 -0.67 6.75 15.74
CA ARG A 97 0.73 6.59 15.33
C ARG A 97 1.13 5.11 15.33
N PRO A 98 2.05 4.69 14.45
CA PRO A 98 2.46 3.29 14.34
C PRO A 98 3.45 2.89 15.45
N CYS A 99 3.18 3.23 16.71
CA CYS A 99 4.01 2.85 17.85
C CYS A 99 4.12 1.31 17.93
N GLY A 100 5.34 0.80 18.13
CA GLY A 100 5.65 -0.63 18.06
C GLY A 100 5.95 -1.18 16.66
N TRP A 101 6.07 -0.33 15.64
CA TRP A 101 6.37 -0.73 14.26
C TRP A 101 7.66 -0.09 13.74
N LYS A 102 8.31 -0.72 12.77
CA LYS A 102 9.34 -0.10 11.94
C LYS A 102 8.73 0.41 10.65
N ARG A 103 9.01 1.66 10.28
CA ARG A 103 8.60 2.23 8.99
C ARG A 103 9.78 2.29 8.04
N ILE A 104 9.62 1.65 6.90
CA ILE A 104 10.47 1.83 5.72
C ILE A 104 9.78 2.82 4.78
N ALA A 105 10.42 3.93 4.44
CA ALA A 105 9.82 4.99 3.65
C ALA A 105 9.90 4.71 2.15
N ILE A 106 8.85 5.09 1.43
CA ILE A 106 8.76 4.98 -0.03
C ILE A 106 9.12 6.35 -0.63
N LYS A 107 9.87 6.35 -1.73
CA LYS A 107 10.31 7.56 -2.42
C LYS A 107 9.18 8.18 -3.24
N VAL A 108 8.49 9.13 -2.63
CA VAL A 108 7.26 9.74 -3.16
C VAL A 108 7.39 11.21 -3.56
N LEU A 109 8.49 11.87 -3.18
CA LEU A 109 8.72 13.27 -3.52
C LEU A 109 8.80 13.46 -5.03
N ASP A 110 8.08 14.46 -5.52
CA ASP A 110 8.01 14.86 -6.94
C ASP A 110 7.52 13.75 -7.86
N LYS A 111 6.79 12.76 -7.32
CA LYS A 111 6.17 11.68 -8.09
C LYS A 111 4.76 12.03 -8.56
N TYR A 112 4.05 12.91 -7.87
CA TYR A 112 2.65 13.21 -8.18
C TYR A 112 2.52 14.58 -8.88
N PRO A 113 1.61 14.73 -9.85
CA PRO A 113 1.49 15.94 -10.67
C PRO A 113 1.05 17.18 -9.88
N ASP A 114 0.38 17.00 -8.74
CA ASP A 114 -0.09 18.06 -7.84
C ASP A 114 0.94 18.43 -6.75
N GLY A 115 2.19 17.95 -6.89
CA GLY A 115 3.30 18.26 -5.98
C GLY A 115 3.25 17.50 -4.67
N ASN A 116 3.85 18.07 -3.61
CA ASN A 116 4.13 17.35 -2.35
C ASN A 116 3.28 17.82 -1.15
N ALA A 117 2.36 18.78 -1.35
CA ALA A 117 1.57 19.36 -0.25
C ALA A 117 0.78 18.31 0.55
N TRP A 118 0.30 17.26 -0.12
CA TRP A 118 -0.42 16.13 0.48
C TRP A 118 0.39 15.39 1.57
N LEU A 119 1.72 15.36 1.46
CA LEU A 119 2.60 14.68 2.42
C LEU A 119 2.81 15.54 3.67
N GLY A 120 2.91 16.85 3.46
CA GLY A 120 3.17 17.83 4.50
C GLY A 120 4.63 18.21 4.66
N THR A 121 4.92 18.97 5.72
CA THR A 121 6.30 19.34 6.07
C THR A 121 7.02 18.19 6.77
N ASP A 122 8.34 18.15 6.56
CA ASP A 122 9.27 17.24 7.23
C ASP A 122 9.36 17.54 8.74
N GLY A 123 9.74 16.53 9.52
CA GLY A 123 9.93 16.61 10.96
C GLY A 123 8.73 16.13 11.79
N TRP A 124 8.99 15.96 13.09
CA TRP A 124 7.97 15.57 14.05
C TRP A 124 7.00 16.71 14.33
N ARG A 125 5.70 16.40 14.34
CA ARG A 125 4.62 17.31 14.72
C ARG A 125 3.33 16.57 15.03
N SER A 126 2.57 17.09 15.98
CA SER A 126 1.25 16.61 16.36
C SER A 126 0.10 17.29 15.59
N TYR A 127 0.34 18.42 14.92
CA TYR A 127 -0.68 19.19 14.19
C TYR A 127 -0.53 19.08 12.66
N SER A 128 -1.58 19.47 11.94
CA SER A 128 -1.63 19.48 10.47
C SER A 128 -1.08 20.78 9.90
N VAL A 129 -0.57 20.74 8.67
CA VAL A 129 -0.34 21.96 7.87
C VAL A 129 -1.26 21.95 6.64
N ASP A 130 -1.44 23.12 6.04
CA ASP A 130 -2.33 23.30 4.90
C ASP A 130 -1.94 22.40 3.71
N GLY A 131 -2.95 21.85 3.04
CA GLY A 131 -2.78 20.98 1.87
C GLY A 131 -2.52 19.50 2.20
N GLU A 132 -2.26 19.16 3.46
CA GLU A 132 -1.99 17.78 3.85
C GLU A 132 -3.19 16.87 3.73
N TRP A 133 -2.90 15.63 3.36
CA TRP A 133 -3.87 14.57 3.36
C TRP A 133 -3.78 13.77 4.67
N PRO A 134 -4.91 13.31 5.22
CA PRO A 134 -4.96 12.42 6.37
C PRO A 134 -4.15 11.14 6.19
N VAL A 135 -3.65 10.61 7.32
CA VAL A 135 -2.96 9.31 7.34
C VAL A 135 -4.00 8.20 7.43
N SER A 136 -3.78 7.13 6.69
CA SER A 136 -4.55 5.89 6.81
C SER A 136 -3.66 4.66 6.61
N TYR A 137 -4.13 3.51 7.07
CA TYR A 137 -3.46 2.22 7.02
C TYR A 137 -4.28 1.23 6.20
N HIS A 138 -3.59 0.39 5.43
CA HIS A 138 -4.20 -0.68 4.64
C HIS A 138 -3.46 -2.00 4.90
N GLY A 139 -4.22 -3.03 5.29
CA GLY A 139 -3.74 -4.41 5.43
C GLY A 139 -4.09 -5.27 4.21
N THR A 140 -3.36 -6.37 4.02
CA THR A 140 -3.36 -7.19 2.81
C THR A 140 -3.93 -8.59 3.02
N GLY A 141 -5.24 -8.80 3.18
CA GLY A 141 -5.79 -10.16 3.05
C GLY A 141 -5.55 -10.75 1.64
N MET A 142 -5.19 -12.06 1.47
CA MET A 142 -4.86 -12.70 0.15
C MET A 142 -5.99 -12.49 -0.85
N ASN A 143 -7.20 -12.50 -0.31
CA ASN A 143 -8.43 -12.56 -1.06
C ASN A 143 -8.68 -11.25 -1.80
N SER A 144 -7.98 -10.16 -1.44
CA SER A 144 -8.02 -8.91 -2.19
C SER A 144 -7.21 -9.00 -3.48
N ALA A 145 -6.02 -9.63 -3.45
CA ALA A 145 -5.08 -9.66 -4.57
C ALA A 145 -5.29 -10.83 -5.55
N LYS A 146 -5.70 -12.02 -5.07
CA LYS A 146 -5.95 -13.19 -5.93
C LYS A 146 -7.31 -13.12 -6.66
N ALA A 147 -8.32 -12.48 -6.08
CA ALA A 147 -9.65 -12.31 -6.70
C ALA A 147 -9.66 -11.34 -7.91
N ILE A 148 -8.49 -10.78 -8.23
CA ILE A 148 -8.27 -9.84 -9.33
C ILE A 148 -7.76 -10.55 -10.59
N ILE A 149 -7.07 -11.69 -10.44
CA ILE A 149 -6.36 -12.36 -11.55
C ILE A 149 -7.23 -13.45 -12.20
N GLU A 150 -8.20 -14.01 -11.48
CA GLU A 150 -9.10 -15.03 -11.99
C GLU A 150 -10.46 -14.44 -12.39
N SER A 151 -10.83 -14.73 -13.63
CA SER A 151 -12.09 -14.42 -14.29
C SER A 151 -13.32 -14.56 -13.39
N HIS A 152 -14.26 -13.62 -13.58
CA HIS A 152 -15.57 -13.53 -12.91
C HIS A 152 -15.51 -13.12 -11.43
N TYR A 153 -15.18 -11.84 -11.20
CA TYR A 153 -15.25 -11.16 -9.90
C TYR A 153 -16.46 -11.60 -9.06
N ILE A 154 -16.21 -12.44 -8.06
CA ILE A 154 -17.16 -12.76 -7.00
C ILE A 154 -16.88 -11.76 -5.87
N PRO A 155 -17.83 -10.89 -5.48
CA PRO A 155 -17.62 -9.95 -4.39
C PRO A 155 -17.24 -10.72 -3.12
N GLY A 156 -16.03 -10.47 -2.61
CA GLY A 156 -15.63 -10.99 -1.32
C GLY A 156 -16.52 -10.42 -0.20
N PRO A 157 -16.62 -11.10 0.95
CA PRO A 157 -17.44 -10.65 2.09
C PRO A 157 -17.04 -9.28 2.69
N GLY A 158 -15.97 -8.64 2.20
CA GLY A 158 -15.41 -7.38 2.68
C GLY A 158 -15.95 -6.09 2.03
N GLN A 159 -16.79 -6.16 0.99
CA GLN A 159 -17.35 -4.98 0.32
C GLN A 159 -18.59 -4.41 1.02
N VAL A 160 -18.60 -4.43 2.36
CA VAL A 160 -19.75 -4.04 3.19
C VAL A 160 -20.23 -2.61 2.88
N TYR A 161 -19.33 -1.73 2.40
CA TYR A 161 -19.63 -0.33 2.13
C TYR A 161 -19.50 0.10 0.66
N GLY A 162 -19.18 -0.84 -0.24
CA GLY A 162 -18.96 -0.62 -1.67
C GLY A 162 -17.67 -1.26 -2.22
N ARG A 163 -17.52 -1.22 -3.55
CA ARG A 163 -16.32 -1.64 -4.27
C ARG A 163 -15.26 -0.54 -4.20
N GLY A 164 -14.03 -0.89 -3.84
CA GLY A 164 -12.93 0.06 -3.79
C GLY A 164 -11.82 -0.31 -2.81
N ILE A 165 -11.00 0.69 -2.47
CA ILE A 165 -9.86 0.53 -1.56
C ILE A 165 -10.28 0.98 -0.15
N TYR A 166 -10.20 0.04 0.79
CA TYR A 166 -10.47 0.29 2.20
C TYR A 166 -9.22 0.70 2.96
N SER A 167 -9.31 1.70 3.81
CA SER A 167 -8.26 2.04 4.78
C SER A 167 -8.87 2.54 6.08
N THR A 168 -8.05 2.68 7.11
CA THR A 168 -8.48 3.18 8.43
C THR A 168 -7.40 4.06 9.04
N TYR A 169 -7.78 5.07 9.82
CA TYR A 169 -6.81 5.87 10.58
C TYR A 169 -6.27 5.14 11.83
N ASP A 170 -6.89 4.01 12.22
CA ASP A 170 -6.47 3.21 13.36
C ASP A 170 -5.64 2.00 12.92
N ILE A 171 -4.35 2.02 13.22
CA ILE A 171 -3.44 0.93 12.92
C ILE A 171 -3.86 -0.39 13.57
N LYS A 172 -4.55 -0.37 14.73
CA LYS A 172 -5.04 -1.58 15.39
C LYS A 172 -6.13 -2.27 14.58
N GLU A 173 -7.06 -1.50 14.02
CA GLU A 173 -8.06 -2.04 13.10
C GLU A 173 -7.42 -2.55 11.81
N ALA A 174 -6.44 -1.82 11.23
CA ALA A 174 -5.72 -2.29 10.05
C ALA A 174 -4.94 -3.59 10.30
N THR A 175 -4.40 -3.77 11.52
CA THR A 175 -3.64 -4.97 11.93
C THR A 175 -4.49 -6.24 11.81
N ARG A 176 -5.82 -6.14 11.95
CA ARG A 176 -6.72 -7.31 11.81
C ARG A 176 -6.76 -7.88 10.40
N TYR A 177 -6.23 -7.14 9.43
CA TYR A 177 -6.15 -7.52 8.03
C TYR A 177 -4.70 -7.73 7.56
N THR A 178 -3.72 -7.75 8.49
CA THR A 178 -2.32 -7.99 8.14
C THR A 178 -2.10 -9.42 7.68
N ARG A 179 -0.92 -9.58 7.09
CA ARG A 179 -0.32 -10.88 6.86
C ARG A 179 1.06 -10.93 7.44
N ASN A 180 1.44 -12.16 7.70
CA ASN A 180 2.78 -12.49 8.09
C ASN A 180 3.66 -12.70 6.85
N VAL A 181 4.82 -12.06 6.85
CA VAL A 181 5.95 -12.35 5.97
C VAL A 181 7.09 -12.91 6.83
N THR A 182 7.85 -13.85 6.28
CA THR A 182 8.88 -14.57 7.04
C THR A 182 10.24 -14.31 6.43
N CYS A 183 11.15 -13.75 7.22
CA CYS A 183 12.54 -13.61 6.83
C CYS A 183 13.19 -15.00 6.69
N GLU A 184 13.48 -15.44 5.48
CA GLU A 184 14.07 -16.77 5.23
C GLU A 184 15.44 -16.94 5.90
N GLU A 185 16.21 -15.87 6.06
CA GLU A 185 17.55 -15.92 6.66
C GLU A 185 17.53 -15.98 8.19
N THR A 186 16.58 -15.30 8.83
CA THR A 186 16.54 -15.17 10.30
C THR A 186 15.42 -15.98 10.94
N GLY A 187 14.46 -16.47 10.16
CA GLY A 187 13.23 -17.13 10.64
C GLY A 187 12.22 -16.17 11.28
N LYS A 188 12.52 -14.87 11.41
CA LYS A 188 11.64 -13.88 12.03
C LYS A 188 10.39 -13.63 11.19
N ILE A 189 9.27 -13.47 11.86
CA ILE A 189 7.96 -13.27 11.26
C ILE A 189 7.53 -11.82 11.49
N TYR A 190 6.96 -11.18 10.47
CA TYR A 190 6.53 -9.79 10.52
C TYR A 190 5.08 -9.63 10.06
N ASP A 191 4.27 -8.90 10.83
CA ASP A 191 3.08 -8.25 10.30
C ASP A 191 3.48 -7.08 9.39
N VAL A 192 2.77 -6.91 8.26
CA VAL A 192 3.01 -5.82 7.31
C VAL A 192 1.76 -4.99 6.99
N LEU A 193 1.93 -3.67 6.92
CA LEU A 193 0.89 -2.70 6.54
C LEU A 193 1.42 -1.66 5.56
N LEU A 194 0.54 -1.14 4.70
CA LEU A 194 0.80 0.12 4.00
C LEU A 194 0.36 1.28 4.87
N GLN A 195 1.24 2.28 4.96
CA GLN A 195 0.92 3.59 5.47
C GLN A 195 0.71 4.55 4.30
N ASN A 196 -0.48 5.14 4.26
CA ASN A 196 -0.96 5.95 3.15
C ASN A 196 -1.31 7.36 3.59
N ARG A 197 -1.33 8.27 2.62
CA ARG A 197 -2.10 9.51 2.68
C ARG A 197 -3.34 9.38 1.81
N ILE A 198 -4.48 9.83 2.31
CA ILE A 198 -5.77 9.69 1.63
C ILE A 198 -6.40 11.06 1.37
N ASN A 199 -6.83 11.31 0.15
CA ASN A 199 -7.46 12.56 -0.23
C ASN A 199 -8.83 12.69 0.45
N PRO A 200 -9.03 13.71 1.32
CA PRO A 200 -10.29 13.87 2.03
C PRO A 200 -11.49 14.11 1.12
N LYS A 201 -11.27 14.62 -0.10
CA LYS A 201 -12.33 14.92 -1.06
C LYS A 201 -12.83 13.69 -1.83
N MET A 202 -12.00 12.65 -1.90
CA MET A 202 -12.27 11.45 -2.70
C MET A 202 -12.75 10.28 -1.83
N ARG A 203 -12.51 10.32 -0.52
CA ARG A 203 -12.91 9.25 0.40
C ARG A 203 -14.37 9.35 0.80
N LYS A 204 -14.97 8.19 1.03
CA LYS A 204 -16.24 8.01 1.75
C LYS A 204 -15.96 7.51 3.16
N VAL A 205 -16.54 8.16 4.16
CA VAL A 205 -16.58 7.63 5.52
C VAL A 205 -17.67 6.57 5.58
N CYS A 206 -17.31 5.35 6.00
CA CYS A 206 -18.23 4.22 6.04
C CYS A 206 -19.18 4.33 7.25
N ALA A 207 -20.21 3.48 7.31
CA ALA A 207 -21.13 3.46 8.46
C ALA A 207 -20.41 3.13 9.78
N ARG A 208 -19.39 2.26 9.72
CA ARG A 208 -18.35 2.18 10.75
C ARG A 208 -17.31 3.27 10.47
N GLN A 209 -17.31 4.31 11.31
CA GLN A 209 -16.56 5.55 11.09
C GLN A 209 -15.04 5.36 11.07
N GLU A 210 -14.54 4.24 11.59
CA GLU A 210 -13.12 3.89 11.54
C GLU A 210 -12.65 3.54 10.13
N TYR A 211 -13.56 3.18 9.21
CA TYR A 211 -13.22 2.79 7.84
C TYR A 211 -13.50 3.91 6.84
N TRP A 212 -12.54 4.10 5.96
CA TRP A 212 -12.63 4.97 4.79
C TRP A 212 -12.54 4.13 3.52
N LEU A 213 -13.32 4.52 2.53
CA LEU A 213 -13.40 3.85 1.24
C LEU A 213 -13.09 4.85 0.13
N ILE A 214 -12.13 4.52 -0.73
CA ILE A 214 -12.03 5.11 -2.06
C ILE A 214 -12.90 4.26 -2.97
N GLU A 215 -14.06 4.78 -3.36
CA GLU A 215 -14.99 4.06 -4.23
C GLU A 215 -14.44 3.96 -5.66
N ILE A 216 -14.48 2.75 -6.22
CA ILE A 216 -14.14 2.49 -7.61
C ILE A 216 -15.36 1.79 -8.24
N PRO A 217 -16.19 2.50 -9.01
CA PRO A 217 -17.42 1.94 -9.56
C PRO A 217 -17.19 0.66 -10.38
N ALA A 218 -18.16 -0.25 -10.37
CA ALA A 218 -18.08 -1.44 -11.21
C ALA A 218 -18.12 -1.04 -12.69
N GLY A 219 -17.26 -1.67 -13.51
CA GLY A 219 -17.15 -1.36 -14.94
C GLY A 219 -16.30 -0.13 -15.28
N THR A 220 -15.63 0.48 -14.30
CA THR A 220 -14.64 1.54 -14.57
C THR A 220 -13.47 0.97 -15.40
N PRO A 221 -13.11 1.60 -16.52
CA PRO A 221 -11.96 1.17 -17.33
C PRO A 221 -10.63 1.24 -16.55
N PRO A 222 -9.65 0.35 -16.82
CA PRO A 222 -8.39 0.28 -16.09
C PRO A 222 -7.60 1.59 -15.93
N ASP A 223 -7.54 2.39 -16.99
CA ASP A 223 -6.87 3.70 -17.01
C ASP A 223 -7.57 4.68 -16.06
N LYS A 224 -8.91 4.63 -16.01
CA LYS A 224 -9.72 5.43 -15.10
C LYS A 224 -9.66 4.96 -13.65
N GLU A 225 -9.54 3.66 -13.42
CA GLU A 225 -9.29 3.16 -12.05
C GLU A 225 -7.94 3.65 -11.52
N ARG A 226 -6.90 3.60 -12.36
CA ARG A 226 -5.58 4.13 -12.00
C ARG A 226 -5.63 5.61 -11.67
N GLU A 227 -6.30 6.41 -12.50
CA GLU A 227 -6.50 7.85 -12.26
C GLU A 227 -7.22 8.11 -10.93
N ILE A 228 -8.32 7.38 -10.65
CA ILE A 228 -9.03 7.48 -9.37
C ILE A 228 -8.09 7.18 -8.21
N VAL A 229 -7.32 6.09 -8.28
CA VAL A 229 -6.43 5.68 -7.19
C VAL A 229 -5.33 6.72 -6.94
N GLU A 230 -4.66 7.19 -7.99
CA GLU A 230 -3.58 8.19 -7.90
C GLU A 230 -4.05 9.52 -7.27
N MET A 231 -5.27 9.93 -7.60
CA MET A 231 -5.90 11.14 -7.05
C MET A 231 -6.43 10.96 -5.62
N SER A 232 -6.55 9.72 -5.13
CA SER A 232 -7.32 9.41 -3.92
C SER A 232 -6.49 8.87 -2.78
N ILE A 233 -5.46 8.06 -3.03
CA ILE A 233 -4.66 7.42 -1.98
C ILE A 233 -3.23 7.19 -2.44
N ARG A 234 -2.27 7.48 -1.55
CA ARG A 234 -0.83 7.48 -1.86
C ARG A 234 -0.03 6.79 -0.76
N PRO A 235 0.59 5.62 -1.01
CA PRO A 235 1.43 4.96 -0.04
C PRO A 235 2.74 5.74 0.09
N TYR A 236 3.22 5.92 1.31
CA TYR A 236 4.49 6.60 1.57
C TYR A 236 5.37 5.85 2.58
N GLY A 237 4.88 4.74 3.12
CA GLY A 237 5.66 3.88 4.00
C GLY A 237 5.11 2.48 4.06
N ILE A 238 6.00 1.53 4.32
CA ILE A 238 5.70 0.13 4.63
C ILE A 238 6.03 -0.07 6.10
N LEU A 239 5.08 -0.58 6.86
CA LEU A 239 5.24 -0.83 8.28
C LEU A 239 5.49 -2.31 8.52
N PHE A 240 6.43 -2.61 9.41
CA PHE A 240 6.82 -3.95 9.82
C PHE A 240 6.75 -4.06 11.34
N LYS A 241 6.13 -5.11 11.86
CA LYS A 241 6.15 -5.44 13.28
C LYS A 241 6.51 -6.90 13.45
N GLU A 242 7.61 -7.16 14.14
CA GLU A 242 8.02 -8.53 14.49
C GLU A 242 6.96 -9.15 15.42
N VAL A 243 6.56 -10.39 15.14
CA VAL A 243 5.52 -11.15 15.87
C VAL A 243 6.13 -12.10 16.88
#